data_AF-A0AB37XP45-F1
#
_entry.id   AF-A0AB37XP45-F1
#
_cell.length_a   1.000
_cell.length_b   1.000
_cell.length_c   1.000
_cell.angle_alpha   90.00
_cell.angle_beta   90.00
_cell.angle_gamma   90.00
#
_symmetry.space_group_name_H-M   'P 1'
#
loop_
_entity.id
_entity.type
_entity.pdbx_description
1 polymer ?
#
loop_
_entity_poly.entity_id
_entity_poly.type
_entity_poly.pdbx_seq_one_letter_code
_entity_poly.pdbx_strand_id
1 'polypeptide(L)'
;MRLLHITQFTLAAIVATSSVAYGALLEGGAVAAPDEYSAKVAAQVLKNGGNAVDAAVAAAFTLAVTYPAAGHIGGGGFLTLYMDGKPYFLDYREVAPKAASKTMFLDDQGEVIENLSLVGARAAGVPGTVLG
;
A
#
# COMPACT_ATOMS: atom_id res chain seq x y z
N MET A 1 -54.56 -57.08 12.96
CA MET A 1 -53.91 -56.48 11.79
C MET A 1 -54.20 -54.97 11.79
N ARG A 2 -53.27 -54.16 12.32
CA ARG A 2 -53.20 -52.70 12.13
C ARG A 2 -51.80 -52.27 12.52
N LEU A 3 -50.92 -52.18 11.52
CA LEU A 3 -49.56 -51.65 11.64
C LEU A 3 -49.65 -50.12 11.73
N LEU A 4 -49.20 -49.56 12.86
CA LEU A 4 -48.99 -48.13 13.02
C LEU A 4 -47.71 -47.73 12.30
N HIS A 5 -47.85 -46.84 11.32
CA HIS A 5 -46.79 -46.33 10.46
C HIS A 5 -45.92 -45.33 11.24
N ILE A 6 -44.61 -45.58 11.27
CA ILE A 6 -43.61 -44.62 11.76
C ILE A 6 -43.45 -43.55 10.67
N THR A 7 -43.97 -42.35 10.92
CA THR A 7 -43.71 -41.17 10.08
C THR A 7 -42.24 -40.79 10.17
N GLN A 8 -41.55 -40.83 9.02
CA GLN A 8 -40.15 -40.46 8.85
C GLN A 8 -39.92 -38.99 9.25
N PHE A 9 -38.95 -38.75 10.12
CA PHE A 9 -38.37 -37.42 10.31
C PHE A 9 -37.50 -37.10 9.08
N THR A 10 -37.97 -36.18 8.25
CA THR A 10 -37.15 -35.59 7.18
C THR A 10 -36.12 -34.65 7.78
N LEU A 11 -34.85 -35.01 7.60
CA LEU A 11 -33.69 -34.17 7.86
C LEU A 11 -33.72 -32.98 6.89
N ALA A 12 -34.11 -31.79 7.36
CA ALA A 12 -33.96 -30.56 6.58
C ALA A 12 -32.48 -30.20 6.53
N ALA A 13 -31.82 -30.49 5.40
CA ALA A 13 -30.48 -30.01 5.13
C ALA A 13 -30.55 -28.48 4.95
N ILE A 14 -30.02 -27.74 5.92
CA ILE A 14 -29.75 -26.31 5.77
C ILE A 14 -28.61 -26.19 4.75
N VAL A 15 -28.97 -25.91 3.49
CA VAL A 15 -28.01 -25.43 2.51
C VAL A 15 -27.65 -24.01 2.96
N ALA A 16 -26.51 -23.87 3.62
CA ALA A 16 -25.87 -22.58 3.80
C ALA A 16 -25.57 -22.05 2.40
N THR A 17 -26.38 -21.11 1.93
CA THR A 17 -26.05 -20.33 0.75
C THR A 17 -24.83 -19.50 1.12
N SER A 18 -23.65 -20.00 0.77
CA SER A 18 -22.46 -19.18 0.71
C SER A 18 -22.81 -17.99 -0.18
N SER A 19 -22.84 -16.80 0.41
CA SER A 19 -22.82 -15.57 -0.35
C SER A 19 -21.58 -15.63 -1.21
N VAL A 20 -21.75 -16.03 -2.47
CA VAL A 20 -20.76 -15.78 -3.51
C VAL A 20 -20.57 -14.29 -3.46
N ALA A 21 -19.42 -13.85 -2.91
CA ALA A 21 -19.03 -12.46 -2.97
C ALA A 21 -19.17 -12.09 -4.44
N TYR A 22 -20.16 -11.25 -4.74
CA TYR A 22 -20.40 -10.75 -6.08
C TYR A 22 -19.18 -9.88 -6.34
N GLY A 23 -18.12 -10.48 -6.87
CA GLY A 23 -17.03 -9.74 -7.48
C GLY A 23 -17.70 -9.02 -8.62
N ALA A 24 -18.03 -7.75 -8.42
CA ALA A 24 -18.42 -6.90 -9.52
C ALA A 24 -17.30 -7.05 -10.54
N LEU A 25 -17.64 -7.58 -11.72
CA LEU A 25 -16.73 -7.51 -12.85
C LEU A 25 -16.59 -6.02 -13.16
N LEU A 26 -15.54 -5.42 -12.61
CA LEU A 26 -15.20 -4.04 -12.91
C LEU A 26 -14.69 -4.04 -14.35
N GLU A 27 -15.45 -3.43 -15.24
CA GLU A 27 -15.03 -3.20 -16.63
C GLU A 27 -13.92 -2.12 -16.72
N GLY A 28 -13.44 -1.60 -15.57
CA GLY A 28 -12.41 -0.57 -15.48
C GLY A 28 -11.46 -0.75 -14.30
N GLY A 29 -10.54 0.21 -14.13
CA GLY A 29 -9.57 0.20 -13.04
C GLY A 29 -10.15 0.67 -11.70
N ALA A 30 -9.56 0.19 -10.60
CA ALA A 30 -9.88 0.59 -9.24
C ALA A 30 -8.66 1.25 -8.57
N VAL A 31 -8.92 2.21 -7.68
CA VAL A 31 -7.90 2.91 -6.90
C VAL A 31 -8.34 2.99 -5.45
N ALA A 32 -7.41 2.74 -4.52
CA ALA A 32 -7.55 3.05 -3.11
C ALA A 32 -6.36 3.91 -2.68
N ALA A 33 -6.62 4.99 -1.97
CA ALA A 33 -5.61 5.94 -1.51
C ALA A 33 -6.00 6.52 -0.14
N PRO A 34 -5.04 7.02 0.65
CA PRO A 34 -5.32 7.53 2.00
C PRO A 34 -6.09 8.87 2.01
N ASP A 35 -6.15 9.58 0.89
CA ASP A 35 -6.97 10.78 0.73
C ASP A 35 -7.81 10.73 -0.57
N GLU A 36 -8.82 11.61 -0.63
CA GLU A 36 -9.71 11.66 -1.80
C GLU A 36 -9.07 12.29 -3.05
N TYR A 37 -8.08 13.16 -2.89
CA TYR A 37 -7.48 13.91 -3.99
C TYR A 37 -6.60 13.01 -4.85
N SER A 38 -5.72 12.25 -4.21
CA SER A 38 -4.87 11.24 -4.83
C SER A 38 -5.69 10.13 -5.48
N ALA A 39 -6.77 9.66 -4.84
CA ALA A 39 -7.70 8.71 -5.43
C ALA A 39 -8.37 9.26 -6.70
N LYS A 40 -8.84 10.52 -6.67
CA LYS A 40 -9.47 11.19 -7.83
C LYS A 40 -8.48 11.38 -8.98
N VAL A 41 -7.25 11.84 -8.70
CA VAL A 41 -6.21 12.04 -9.71
C VAL A 41 -5.83 10.72 -10.38
N ALA A 42 -5.56 9.67 -9.61
CA ALA A 42 -5.22 8.36 -10.16
C ALA A 42 -6.39 7.77 -10.99
N ALA A 43 -7.63 7.87 -10.49
CA ALA A 43 -8.80 7.45 -11.25
C ALA A 43 -8.96 8.24 -12.56
N GLN A 44 -8.62 9.54 -12.57
CA GLN A 44 -8.64 10.35 -13.78
C GLN A 44 -7.56 9.91 -14.78
N VAL A 45 -6.35 9.56 -14.31
CA VAL A 45 -5.28 9.03 -15.16
C VAL A 45 -5.72 7.73 -15.83
N LEU A 46 -6.32 6.80 -15.08
CA LEU A 46 -6.86 5.56 -15.64
C LEU A 46 -7.97 5.83 -16.68
N LYS A 47 -8.90 6.74 -16.38
CA LYS A 47 -9.97 7.15 -17.33
C LYS A 47 -9.42 7.79 -18.61
N ASN A 48 -8.27 8.45 -18.52
CA ASN A 48 -7.60 9.08 -19.66
C ASN A 48 -6.71 8.10 -20.45
N GLY A 49 -6.75 6.79 -20.12
CA GLY A 49 -6.02 5.75 -20.84
C GLY A 49 -4.62 5.45 -20.30
N GLY A 50 -4.24 6.04 -19.16
CA GLY A 50 -3.00 5.67 -18.46
C GLY A 50 -3.09 4.28 -17.83
N ASN A 51 -1.94 3.64 -17.62
CA ASN A 51 -1.86 2.34 -16.96
C ASN A 51 -1.81 2.48 -15.41
N ALA A 52 -1.70 1.36 -14.71
CA ALA A 52 -1.62 1.34 -13.25
C ALA A 52 -0.38 2.06 -12.69
N VAL A 53 0.75 2.03 -13.41
CA VAL A 53 1.99 2.74 -13.03
C VAL A 53 1.81 4.25 -13.19
N ASP A 54 1.26 4.72 -14.31
CA ASP A 54 0.97 6.14 -14.54
C ASP A 54 0.07 6.70 -13.42
N ALA A 55 -0.97 5.94 -13.06
CA ALA A 55 -1.89 6.31 -11.99
C ALA A 55 -1.20 6.33 -10.61
N ALA A 56 -0.32 5.37 -10.33
CA ALA A 56 0.44 5.31 -9.08
C ALA A 56 1.42 6.48 -8.94
N VAL A 57 2.14 6.84 -10.00
CA VAL A 57 3.05 8.00 -10.02
C VAL A 57 2.27 9.29 -9.77
N ALA A 58 1.14 9.47 -10.46
CA ALA A 58 0.28 10.64 -10.25
C ALA A 58 -0.29 10.72 -8.82
N ALA A 59 -0.68 9.58 -8.23
CA ALA A 59 -1.09 9.51 -6.84
C ALA A 59 0.05 9.90 -5.89
N ALA A 60 1.26 9.39 -6.10
CA ALA A 60 2.42 9.66 -5.24
C ALA A 60 2.77 11.15 -5.20
N PHE A 61 2.82 11.82 -6.36
CA PHE A 61 3.05 13.27 -6.42
C PHE A 61 1.90 14.09 -5.85
N THR A 62 0.66 13.61 -5.97
CA THR A 62 -0.49 14.25 -5.31
C THR A 62 -0.35 14.15 -3.80
N LEU A 63 -0.04 12.97 -3.27
CA LEU A 63 0.16 12.73 -1.84
C LEU A 63 1.30 13.55 -1.25
N ALA A 64 2.36 13.81 -2.03
CA ALA A 64 3.45 14.71 -1.62
C ALA A 64 2.99 16.14 -1.32
N VAL A 65 1.78 16.52 -1.74
CA VAL A 65 1.14 17.81 -1.46
C VAL A 65 -0.03 17.66 -0.47
N THR A 66 -0.93 16.70 -0.72
CA THR A 66 -2.21 16.59 0.00
C THR A 66 -2.11 15.81 1.31
N TYR A 67 -1.06 14.99 1.47
CA TYR A 67 -0.85 14.17 2.67
C TYR A 67 0.60 14.28 3.19
N PRO A 68 1.06 15.48 3.58
CA PRO A 68 2.47 15.74 3.90
C PRO A 68 3.01 15.00 5.12
N ALA A 69 2.14 14.39 5.94
CA ALA A 69 2.54 13.54 7.05
C ALA A 69 3.23 12.24 6.58
N ALA A 70 2.99 11.79 5.34
CA ALA A 70 3.59 10.57 4.80
C ALA A 70 3.82 10.58 3.28
N GLY A 71 3.01 11.28 2.49
CA GLY A 71 3.32 11.54 1.08
C GLY A 71 4.52 12.47 0.98
N HIS A 72 5.50 12.15 0.12
CA HIS A 72 6.77 12.88 0.11
C HIS A 72 7.47 12.87 -1.25
N ILE A 73 8.36 13.84 -1.44
CA ILE A 73 9.48 13.81 -2.39
C ILE A 73 10.84 13.70 -1.66
N GLY A 74 10.82 13.77 -0.33
CA GLY A 74 12.00 13.84 0.53
C GLY A 74 12.30 12.56 1.32
N GLY A 75 11.58 11.47 1.06
CA GLY A 75 11.82 10.15 1.66
C GLY A 75 12.09 9.08 0.59
N GLY A 76 11.63 7.85 0.85
CA GLY A 76 11.72 6.71 -0.05
C GLY A 76 10.58 5.72 0.14
N GLY A 77 10.69 4.54 -0.46
CA GLY A 77 9.64 3.53 -0.41
C GLY A 77 9.87 2.37 -1.36
N PHE A 78 8.78 1.70 -1.70
CA PHE A 78 8.78 0.52 -2.56
C PHE A 78 7.54 0.51 -3.46
N LEU A 79 7.69 -0.05 -4.67
CA LEU A 79 6.58 -0.35 -5.57
C LEU A 79 6.61 -1.83 -5.91
N THR A 80 5.49 -2.52 -5.66
CA THR A 80 5.23 -3.85 -6.19
C THR A 80 4.33 -3.74 -7.42
N LEU A 81 4.71 -4.40 -8.49
CA LEU A 81 3.99 -4.37 -9.76
C LEU A 81 3.75 -5.79 -10.25
N TYR A 82 2.58 -6.03 -10.83
CA TYR A 82 2.32 -7.22 -11.62
C TYR A 82 1.87 -6.78 -13.01
N MET A 83 2.67 -7.11 -14.02
CA MET A 83 2.45 -6.69 -15.40
C MET A 83 2.91 -7.81 -16.33
N ASP A 84 2.18 -8.02 -17.43
CA ASP A 84 2.48 -9.05 -18.43
C ASP A 84 2.70 -10.46 -17.85
N GLY A 85 1.91 -10.81 -16.82
CA GLY A 85 1.98 -12.10 -16.16
C GLY A 85 3.16 -12.28 -15.21
N LYS A 86 3.92 -11.21 -14.91
CA LYS A 86 5.15 -11.26 -14.12
C LYS A 86 5.17 -10.25 -12.96
N PRO A 87 5.67 -10.63 -11.78
CA PRO A 87 5.89 -9.70 -10.68
C PRO A 87 7.20 -8.92 -10.84
N TYR A 88 7.18 -7.67 -10.41
CA TYR A 88 8.31 -6.76 -10.30
C TYR A 88 8.31 -6.10 -8.93
N PHE A 89 9.50 -5.73 -8.46
CA PHE A 89 9.71 -4.98 -7.23
C PHE A 89 10.73 -3.88 -7.49
N LEU A 90 10.36 -2.66 -7.14
CA LEU A 90 11.22 -1.49 -7.22
C LEU A 90 11.50 -1.01 -5.80
N ASP A 91 12.78 -0.99 -5.45
CA ASP A 91 13.29 -0.46 -4.20
C ASP A 91 13.87 0.94 -4.44
N TYR A 92 13.22 1.94 -3.86
CA TYR A 92 13.67 3.33 -3.84
C TYR A 92 13.75 3.82 -2.39
N ARG A 93 14.14 2.93 -1.47
CA ARG A 93 14.37 3.26 -0.07
C ARG A 93 15.50 4.27 0.06
N GLU A 94 15.40 5.13 1.06
CA GLU A 94 16.47 6.07 1.39
C GLU A 94 17.77 5.34 1.71
N VAL A 95 18.89 5.93 1.30
CA VAL A 95 20.22 5.39 1.58
C VAL A 95 20.94 6.28 2.59
N ALA A 96 21.68 5.66 3.52
CA ALA A 96 22.54 6.41 4.44
C ALA A 96 23.52 7.31 3.65
N PRO A 97 23.67 8.60 4.00
CA PRO A 97 24.60 9.48 3.32
C PRO A 97 26.04 8.95 3.38
N LYS A 98 26.90 9.33 2.43
CA LYS A 98 28.32 8.89 2.39
C LYS A 98 29.10 9.20 3.67
N ALA A 99 28.73 10.26 4.38
CA ALA A 99 29.35 10.66 5.64
C ALA A 99 28.78 9.93 6.88
N ALA A 100 27.78 9.06 6.71
CA ALA A 100 27.20 8.30 7.81
C ALA A 100 28.22 7.32 8.40
N SER A 101 28.15 7.13 9.72
CA SER A 101 29.01 6.20 10.45
C SER A 101 28.20 5.43 11.48
N LYS A 102 28.73 4.28 11.92
CA LYS A 102 28.04 3.38 12.87
C LYS A 102 27.65 4.08 14.19
N THR A 103 28.43 5.07 14.61
CA THR A 103 28.29 5.73 15.93
C THR A 103 27.80 7.18 15.83
N MET A 104 27.33 7.64 14.67
CA MET A 104 26.96 9.06 14.44
C MET A 104 25.80 9.58 15.30
N PHE A 105 25.09 8.68 16.00
CA PHE A 105 23.98 8.98 16.90
C PHE A 105 24.28 8.67 18.36
N LEU A 106 25.54 8.37 18.69
CA LEU A 106 26.00 8.10 20.05
C LEU A 106 26.84 9.26 20.58
N ASP A 107 26.80 9.48 21.88
CA ASP A 107 27.71 10.40 22.57
C ASP A 107 29.09 9.76 22.85
N ASP A 108 29.95 10.50 23.56
CA ASP A 108 31.31 10.05 23.90
C ASP A 108 31.33 8.87 24.89
N GLN A 109 30.20 8.60 25.57
CA GLN A 109 30.02 7.45 26.47
C GLN A 109 29.45 6.24 25.72
N GLY A 110 29.05 6.41 24.46
CA GLY A 110 28.42 5.38 23.64
C GLY A 110 26.91 5.29 23.82
N GLU A 111 26.29 6.26 24.51
CA GLU A 111 24.86 6.30 24.76
C GLU A 111 24.11 7.03 23.65
N VAL A 112 22.83 6.70 23.44
CA VAL A 112 22.01 7.30 22.39
C VAL A 112 21.76 8.78 22.68
N ILE A 113 22.09 9.63 21.71
CA ILE A 113 21.73 11.05 21.78
C ILE A 113 20.25 11.19 21.44
N GLU A 114 19.45 11.64 22.41
CA GLU A 114 18.00 11.79 22.28
C GLU A 114 17.63 12.64 21.05
N ASN A 115 16.65 12.17 20.27
CA ASN A 115 16.11 12.80 19.05
C ASN A 115 17.08 13.01 17.87
N LEU A 116 18.39 12.75 17.99
CA LEU A 116 19.35 13.05 16.91
C LEU A 116 19.10 12.24 15.63
N SER A 117 18.52 11.05 15.76
CA SER A 117 18.12 10.18 14.65
C SER A 117 16.68 10.39 14.18
N LEU A 118 15.92 11.28 14.81
CA LEU A 118 14.49 11.50 14.54
C LEU A 118 14.18 12.92 14.08
N VAL A 119 14.92 13.92 14.56
CA VAL A 119 14.66 15.35 14.34
C VAL A 119 15.90 16.05 13.80
N GLY A 120 15.71 16.85 12.74
CA GLY A 120 16.75 17.66 12.11
C GLY A 120 17.49 16.94 10.98
N ALA A 121 18.44 17.63 10.35
CA ALA A 121 19.06 17.18 9.10
C ALA A 121 19.84 15.86 9.21
N ARG A 122 20.35 15.51 10.41
CA ARG A 122 21.09 14.25 10.63
C ARG A 122 20.19 13.01 10.60
N ALA A 123 18.88 13.17 10.79
CA ALA A 123 17.91 12.09 10.74
C ALA A 123 17.52 11.69 9.31
N ALA A 124 17.88 12.50 8.30
CA ALA A 124 17.49 12.26 6.92
C ALA A 124 18.45 11.30 6.20
N GLY A 125 17.87 10.28 5.55
CA GLY A 125 18.56 9.55 4.48
C GLY A 125 18.54 10.33 3.16
N VAL A 126 19.31 9.86 2.16
CA VAL A 126 19.26 10.42 0.80
C VAL A 126 17.91 10.03 0.17
N PRO A 127 17.05 10.99 -0.23
CA PRO A 127 15.73 10.69 -0.76
C PRO A 127 15.76 9.87 -2.05
N GLY A 128 14.84 8.91 -2.17
CA GLY A 128 14.72 7.99 -3.30
C GLY A 128 13.44 8.13 -4.13
N THR A 129 12.37 8.76 -3.60
CA THR A 129 11.05 8.77 -4.27
C THR A 129 11.01 9.30 -5.69
N VAL A 130 11.78 10.36 -5.99
CA VAL A 130 11.79 10.93 -7.35
C VAL A 130 12.61 10.09 -8.32
N LEU A 131 13.56 9.28 -7.81
CA LEU A 131 14.37 8.37 -8.61
C LEU A 131 13.61 7.10 -9.00
N GLY A 132 12.77 6.59 -8.09
CA GLY A 132 11.91 5.43 -8.32
C GLY A 132 10.79 5.76 -9.32
#